data_AF-A0A935ML70-F1
#
_entry.id   AF-A0A935ML70-F1
#
_cell.length_a   1.000
_cell.length_b   1.000
_cell.length_c   1.000
_cell.angle_alpha   90.00
_cell.angle_beta   90.00
_cell.angle_gamma   90.00
#
_symmetry.space_group_name_H-M   'P 1'
#
loop_
_entity.id
_entity.type
_entity.pdbx_description
1 polymer ?
#
loop_
_entity_poly.entity_id
_entity_poly.type
_entity_poly.pdbx_seq_one_letter_code
_entity_poly.pdbx_strand_id
1 'polypeptide(L)'
;MAAIQCAQNNPGIAISILEQGKEVLSKVRISGGGRCNVTHACFDVHELVNYYPRGSKELISPFYKFNCQHTIDFFESRGVKLKTEADGRMFPVSDDSLSILECLKREALKLNIKIILHAKVLKIQKPDKFIISFNDQQLDADYLMIASGSNKTIWNEISKLNHQIIEPVPSLFTFNSKHTLFRNLSGISLNNTLIKIKDTEFEAQGITLITHLGLSGPCILKLSAFAARHLAQQNYNFTISINWINQTRQEILSELNSIKLLQAKKSIANYSPFKLPNRFWNNVLIELNLNTEKQWAQLNKLEIQSMVDLLAACEIPIFSKNTNKDEFVTAGGISLAEIDFKTMQSKIVPGLYIVGEALNIDALTGGFNFQAAWTTGFIAGTAIAKSASN
;
A
#
# COMPACT_ATOMS: atom_id res chain seq x y z
N MET A 1 -15.05 0.95 13.99
CA MET A 1 -15.64 2.09 13.25
C MET A 1 -17.09 1.82 12.86
N ALA A 2 -17.36 0.94 11.90
CA ALA A 2 -18.72 0.73 11.36
C ALA A 2 -19.80 0.42 12.42
N ALA A 3 -19.53 -0.53 13.32
CA ALA A 3 -20.48 -0.89 14.38
C ALA A 3 -20.78 0.30 15.31
N ILE A 4 -19.75 1.04 15.72
CA ILE A 4 -19.88 2.26 16.54
C ILE A 4 -20.75 3.28 15.82
N GLN A 5 -20.43 3.57 14.55
CA GLN A 5 -21.19 4.53 13.75
C GLN A 5 -22.65 4.09 13.55
N CYS A 6 -22.91 2.79 13.39
CA CYS A 6 -24.25 2.26 13.27
C CYS A 6 -25.06 2.46 14.56
N ALA A 7 -24.51 2.03 15.70
CA ALA A 7 -25.15 2.16 17.01
C ALA A 7 -25.40 3.61 17.41
N GLN A 8 -24.48 4.53 17.07
CA GLN A 8 -24.65 5.96 17.36
C GLN A 8 -25.81 6.59 16.60
N ASN A 9 -26.06 6.15 15.35
CA ASN A 9 -27.15 6.68 14.52
C ASN A 9 -28.47 5.93 14.68
N ASN A 10 -28.44 4.71 15.22
CA ASN A 10 -29.64 3.93 15.55
C ASN A 10 -29.40 3.17 16.86
N PRO A 11 -29.66 3.79 18.03
CA PRO A 11 -29.41 3.17 19.33
C PRO A 11 -30.24 1.90 19.62
N GLY A 12 -31.32 1.66 18.87
CA GLY A 12 -32.17 0.48 19.00
C GLY A 12 -31.67 -0.73 18.23
N ILE A 13 -30.66 -0.59 17.36
CA ILE A 13 -30.18 -1.68 16.52
C ILE A 13 -29.33 -2.68 17.32
N ALA A 14 -29.66 -3.97 17.22
CA ALA A 14 -28.85 -5.03 17.81
C ALA A 14 -27.64 -5.34 16.91
N ILE A 15 -26.42 -5.23 17.45
CA ILE A 15 -25.19 -5.47 16.69
C ILE A 15 -24.36 -6.56 17.36
N SER A 16 -23.97 -7.56 16.56
CA SER A 16 -22.97 -8.57 16.94
C SER A 16 -21.77 -8.53 15.99
N ILE A 17 -20.56 -8.53 16.55
CA ILE A 17 -19.30 -8.67 15.81
C ILE A 17 -18.77 -10.08 16.05
N LEU A 18 -18.53 -10.82 14.96
CA LEU A 18 -17.88 -12.13 14.99
C LEU A 18 -16.39 -11.95 14.68
N GLU A 19 -15.52 -12.30 15.62
CA GLU A 19 -14.07 -12.24 15.47
C GLU A 19 -13.49 -13.66 15.60
N GLN A 20 -12.77 -14.11 14.58
CA GLN A 20 -12.14 -15.44 14.57
C GLN A 20 -11.04 -15.58 15.64
N GLY A 21 -10.31 -14.49 15.90
CA GLY A 21 -9.22 -14.46 16.85
C GLY A 21 -9.66 -14.41 18.31
N LYS A 22 -8.67 -14.51 19.18
CA LYS A 22 -8.82 -14.30 20.63
C LYS A 22 -9.01 -12.83 21.02
N GLU A 23 -8.66 -11.90 20.12
CA GLU A 23 -8.71 -10.46 20.35
C GLU A 23 -9.09 -9.76 19.04
N VAL A 24 -9.99 -8.78 19.14
CA VAL A 24 -10.29 -7.86 18.04
C VAL A 24 -9.10 -6.96 17.74
N LEU A 25 -9.04 -6.44 16.50
CA LEU A 25 -8.08 -5.41 16.09
C LEU A 25 -6.60 -5.83 16.18
N SER A 26 -6.31 -7.14 16.11
CA SER A 26 -4.93 -7.67 16.17
C SER A 26 -3.99 -7.04 15.13
N LYS A 27 -4.49 -6.75 13.91
CA LYS A 27 -3.71 -6.06 12.86
C LYS A 27 -3.43 -4.59 13.21
N VAL A 28 -4.35 -3.90 13.87
CA VAL A 28 -4.14 -2.53 14.37
C VAL A 28 -3.02 -2.55 15.42
N ARG A 29 -3.02 -3.53 16.32
CA ARG A 29 -2.03 -3.68 17.40
C ARG A 29 -0.59 -3.77 16.91
N ILE A 30 -0.35 -4.50 15.82
CA ILE A 30 1.02 -4.69 15.29
C ILE A 30 1.42 -3.64 14.27
N SER A 31 0.46 -2.86 13.75
CA SER A 31 0.71 -1.90 12.68
C SER A 31 1.63 -0.75 13.09
N GLY A 32 2.39 -0.21 12.13
CA GLY A 32 3.29 0.92 12.38
C GLY A 32 4.37 0.62 13.42
N GLY A 33 4.81 -0.63 13.52
CA GLY A 33 5.76 -1.08 14.54
C GLY A 33 5.18 -1.08 15.96
N GLY A 34 3.88 -1.35 16.11
CA GLY A 34 3.19 -1.32 17.39
C GLY A 34 2.62 0.04 17.79
N ARG A 35 2.88 1.10 17.01
CA ARG A 35 2.42 2.48 17.30
C ARG A 35 1.07 2.81 16.66
N CYS A 36 0.66 2.04 15.65
CA CYS A 36 -0.46 2.30 14.75
C CYS A 36 -0.34 3.60 13.95
N ASN A 37 0.00 3.46 12.66
CA ASN A 37 -0.06 4.57 11.70
C ASN A 37 -1.53 4.78 11.28
N VAL A 38 -2.27 5.56 12.06
CA VAL A 38 -3.75 5.64 12.08
C VAL A 38 -4.34 6.15 10.77
N THR A 39 -3.70 7.16 10.20
CA THR A 39 -4.07 7.86 8.95
C THR A 39 -2.86 8.63 8.43
N HIS A 40 -3.06 9.52 7.46
CA HIS A 40 -2.04 10.38 6.87
C HIS A 40 -2.49 11.84 6.90
N ALA A 41 -1.56 12.78 7.00
CA ALA A 41 -1.80 14.20 6.87
C ALA A 41 -1.94 14.61 5.39
N CYS A 42 -2.88 14.00 4.68
CA CYS A 42 -3.25 14.31 3.30
C CYS A 42 -4.75 14.63 3.28
N PHE A 43 -5.06 15.93 3.19
CA PHE A 43 -6.43 16.44 3.36
C PHE A 43 -7.13 16.73 2.05
N ASP A 44 -6.37 16.86 0.96
CA ASP A 44 -6.91 16.97 -0.38
C ASP A 44 -7.30 15.58 -0.91
N VAL A 45 -8.56 15.45 -1.35
CA VAL A 45 -9.08 14.16 -1.83
C VAL A 45 -8.40 13.72 -3.13
N HIS A 46 -8.06 14.65 -4.02
CA HIS A 46 -7.42 14.35 -5.29
C HIS A 46 -5.97 13.89 -5.09
N GLU A 47 -5.28 14.40 -4.08
CA GLU A 47 -3.98 13.91 -3.66
C GLU A 47 -4.10 12.54 -2.96
N LEU A 48 -5.03 12.39 -2.02
CA LEU A 48 -5.20 11.19 -1.22
C LEU A 48 -5.44 9.94 -2.07
N VAL A 49 -6.25 10.04 -3.12
CA VAL A 49 -6.55 8.89 -3.99
C VAL A 49 -5.34 8.40 -4.80
N ASN A 50 -4.30 9.22 -4.97
CA ASN A 50 -3.08 8.82 -5.69
C ASN A 50 -2.22 7.82 -4.92
N TYR A 51 -2.52 7.59 -3.64
CA TYR A 51 -1.88 6.56 -2.83
C TYR A 51 -2.56 5.18 -2.93
N TYR A 52 -3.64 5.07 -3.72
CA TYR A 52 -4.43 3.84 -3.86
C TYR A 52 -4.26 3.23 -5.26
N PRO A 53 -3.40 2.22 -5.43
CA PRO A 53 -3.28 1.50 -6.69
C PRO A 53 -4.60 0.91 -7.18
N ARG A 54 -5.44 0.43 -6.27
CA ARG A 54 -6.82 0.01 -6.57
C ARG A 54 -7.80 0.72 -5.65
N GLY A 55 -8.92 1.15 -6.21
CA GLY A 55 -9.94 1.93 -5.51
C GLY A 55 -9.78 3.44 -5.60
N SER A 56 -8.77 3.96 -6.32
CA SER A 56 -8.54 5.41 -6.42
C SER A 56 -9.76 6.18 -6.93
N LYS A 57 -10.44 5.70 -7.97
CA LYS A 57 -11.65 6.34 -8.51
C LYS A 57 -12.84 6.16 -7.57
N GLU A 58 -13.02 4.95 -7.06
CA GLU A 58 -14.15 4.58 -6.23
C GLU A 58 -14.15 5.26 -4.87
N LEU A 59 -12.97 5.56 -4.33
CA LEU A 59 -12.79 6.20 -3.03
C LEU A 59 -12.95 7.74 -3.05
N ILE A 60 -13.02 8.39 -4.22
CA ILE A 60 -13.20 9.85 -4.30
C ILE A 60 -14.46 10.30 -3.52
N SER A 61 -15.63 9.77 -3.89
CA SER A 61 -16.89 10.11 -3.22
C SER A 61 -16.91 9.72 -1.73
N PRO A 62 -16.45 8.51 -1.34
CA PRO A 62 -16.26 8.16 0.07
C PRO A 62 -15.40 9.14 0.87
N PHE A 63 -14.27 9.61 0.32
CA PHE A 63 -13.38 10.52 1.04
C PHE A 63 -13.99 11.90 1.25
N TYR A 64 -14.82 12.40 0.33
CA TYR A 64 -15.60 13.61 0.59
C TYR A 64 -16.58 13.48 1.77
N LYS A 65 -16.99 12.26 2.14
CA LYS A 65 -17.85 12.00 3.30
C LYS A 65 -17.06 11.77 4.59
N PHE A 66 -15.94 11.06 4.50
CA PHE A 66 -15.09 10.71 5.65
C PHE A 66 -13.62 10.61 5.20
N ASN A 67 -12.83 11.66 5.39
CA ASN A 67 -11.43 11.75 4.99
C ASN A 67 -10.49 11.64 6.21
N CYS A 68 -9.22 11.96 6.02
CA CYS A 68 -8.21 12.00 7.07
C CYS A 68 -8.57 12.93 8.23
N GLN A 69 -9.10 14.13 7.97
CA GLN A 69 -9.51 15.06 9.02
C GLN A 69 -10.62 14.47 9.90
N HIS A 70 -11.64 13.87 9.29
CA HIS A 70 -12.71 13.20 10.04
C HIS A 70 -12.19 12.02 10.89
N THR A 71 -11.17 11.30 10.42
CA THR A 71 -10.49 10.27 11.23
C THR A 71 -9.80 10.89 12.45
N ILE A 72 -9.09 12.00 12.27
CA ILE A 72 -8.44 12.74 13.37
C ILE A 72 -9.49 13.15 14.39
N ASP A 73 -10.52 13.89 13.95
CA ASP A 73 -11.60 14.40 14.82
C ASP A 73 -12.30 13.26 15.57
N PHE A 74 -12.51 12.10 14.93
CA PHE A 74 -13.11 10.92 15.55
C PHE A 74 -12.31 10.44 16.77
N PHE A 75 -10.99 10.33 16.64
CA PHE A 75 -10.12 9.84 17.72
C PHE A 75 -9.87 10.92 18.78
N GLU A 76 -9.67 12.17 18.37
CA GLU A 76 -9.39 13.27 19.30
C GLU A 76 -10.59 13.61 20.18
N SER A 77 -11.81 13.61 19.62
CA SER A 77 -13.06 13.76 20.39
C SER A 77 -13.29 12.64 21.41
N ARG A 78 -12.51 11.54 21.33
CA ARG A 78 -12.54 10.39 22.24
C ARG A 78 -11.27 10.27 23.08
N GLY A 79 -10.50 11.36 23.18
CA GLY A 79 -9.35 11.47 24.06
C GLY A 79 -8.07 10.82 23.54
N VAL A 80 -8.01 10.45 22.26
CA VAL A 80 -6.78 9.95 21.62
C VAL A 80 -6.24 11.03 20.68
N LYS A 81 -5.34 11.87 21.21
CA LYS A 81 -4.64 12.88 20.41
C LYS A 81 -3.72 12.23 19.39
N LEU A 82 -3.67 12.79 18.19
CA LEU A 82 -2.76 12.32 17.14
C LEU A 82 -1.63 13.33 16.90
N LYS A 83 -0.51 12.84 16.39
CA LYS A 83 0.63 13.65 15.95
C LYS A 83 1.03 13.27 14.53
N THR A 84 1.52 14.25 13.79
CA THR A 84 2.02 14.08 12.42
C THR A 84 3.54 14.01 12.44
N GLU A 85 4.13 13.03 11.76
CA GLU A 85 5.57 12.96 11.49
C GLU A 85 5.94 13.74 10.22
N ALA A 86 7.24 14.01 10.00
CA ALA A 86 7.71 14.82 8.88
C ALA A 86 7.35 14.27 7.48
N ASP A 87 7.06 12.97 7.39
CA ASP A 87 6.64 12.30 6.16
C ASP A 87 5.11 12.18 6.03
N GLY A 88 4.35 12.89 6.86
CA GLY A 88 2.90 12.96 6.84
C GLY A 88 2.18 11.81 7.55
N ARG A 89 2.88 10.74 7.97
CA ARG A 89 2.27 9.66 8.74
C ARG A 89 1.73 10.18 10.07
N MET A 90 0.60 9.62 10.52
CA MET A 90 -0.03 10.04 11.77
C MET A 90 -0.13 8.91 12.78
N PHE A 91 0.31 9.18 14.00
CA PHE A 91 0.36 8.22 15.10
C PHE A 91 -0.37 8.80 16.33
N PRO A 92 -0.86 7.97 17.26
CA PRO A 92 -1.26 8.48 18.57
C PRO A 92 -0.06 9.13 19.27
N VAL A 93 -0.30 10.20 20.02
CA VAL A 93 0.76 10.91 20.76
C VAL A 93 1.51 9.98 21.72
N SER A 94 0.84 8.95 22.24
CA SER A 94 1.39 7.91 23.11
C SER A 94 2.42 6.98 22.43
N ASP A 95 2.53 7.00 21.09
CA ASP A 95 3.28 6.02 20.31
C ASP A 95 2.87 4.55 20.58
N ASP A 96 1.64 4.32 21.04
CA ASP A 96 1.15 2.98 21.36
C ASP A 96 -0.21 2.73 20.68
N SER A 97 -0.24 1.72 19.80
CA SER A 97 -1.45 1.24 19.14
C SER A 97 -2.56 0.87 20.13
N LEU A 98 -2.23 0.46 21.36
CA LEU A 98 -3.22 0.17 22.39
C LEU A 98 -4.13 1.36 22.67
N SER A 99 -3.65 2.59 22.52
CA SER A 99 -4.48 3.79 22.66
C SER A 99 -5.65 3.81 21.67
N ILE A 100 -5.41 3.35 20.44
CA ILE A 100 -6.42 3.24 19.38
C ILE A 100 -7.36 2.06 19.66
N LEU A 101 -6.81 0.91 20.06
CA LEU A 101 -7.60 -0.29 20.37
C LEU A 101 -8.56 -0.04 21.53
N GLU A 102 -8.05 0.49 22.66
CA GLU A 102 -8.85 0.71 23.86
C GLU A 102 -9.89 1.81 23.64
N CYS A 103 -9.61 2.83 22.83
CA CYS A 103 -10.62 3.77 22.38
C CYS A 103 -11.79 3.06 21.68
N LEU A 104 -11.51 2.24 20.66
CA LEU A 104 -12.55 1.54 19.90
C LEU A 104 -13.31 0.51 20.74
N LYS A 105 -12.63 -0.23 21.62
CA LYS A 105 -13.25 -1.19 22.54
C LYS A 105 -14.16 -0.49 23.54
N ARG A 106 -13.71 0.61 24.13
CA ARG A 106 -14.50 1.41 25.08
C ARG A 106 -15.77 1.97 24.43
N GLU A 107 -15.67 2.49 23.22
CA GLU A 107 -16.84 2.96 22.47
C GLU A 107 -17.81 1.81 22.15
N ALA A 108 -17.29 0.64 21.75
CA ALA A 108 -18.13 -0.53 21.50
C ALA A 108 -18.87 -0.99 22.75
N LEU A 109 -18.19 -1.02 23.91
CA LEU A 109 -18.77 -1.35 25.20
C LEU A 109 -19.85 -0.34 25.62
N LYS A 110 -19.56 0.97 25.50
CA LYS A 110 -20.49 2.05 25.83
C LYS A 110 -21.79 1.96 25.02
N LEU A 111 -21.71 1.46 23.80
CA LEU A 111 -22.83 1.31 22.86
C LEU A 111 -23.47 -0.09 22.90
N ASN A 112 -23.13 -0.92 23.90
CA ASN A 112 -23.66 -2.28 24.06
C ASN A 112 -23.50 -3.17 22.82
N ILE A 113 -22.43 -2.97 22.04
CA ILE A 113 -22.13 -3.82 20.87
C ILE A 113 -21.61 -5.17 21.37
N LYS A 114 -22.28 -6.26 20.97
CA LYS A 114 -21.88 -7.62 21.35
C LYS A 114 -20.68 -8.05 20.52
N ILE A 115 -19.60 -8.47 21.17
CA ILE A 115 -18.41 -9.02 20.50
C ILE A 115 -18.29 -10.49 20.87
N ILE A 116 -18.27 -11.36 19.85
CA ILE A 116 -18.14 -12.81 19.99
C ILE A 116 -16.77 -13.19 19.44
N LEU A 117 -15.85 -13.48 20.34
CA LEU A 117 -14.48 -13.90 20.03
C LEU A 117 -14.43 -15.39 19.70
N HIS A 118 -13.30 -15.82 19.13
CA HIS A 118 -13.08 -17.18 18.63
C HIS A 118 -14.07 -17.62 17.55
N ALA A 119 -14.95 -16.75 17.06
CA ALA A 119 -16.04 -17.06 16.14
C ALA A 119 -15.57 -17.13 14.69
N LYS A 120 -15.07 -18.30 14.27
CA LYS A 120 -14.69 -18.52 12.87
C LYS A 120 -15.93 -18.77 12.03
N VAL A 121 -16.32 -17.79 11.21
CA VAL A 121 -17.40 -17.96 10.22
C VAL A 121 -16.99 -18.99 9.17
N LEU A 122 -17.85 -19.98 8.96
CA LEU A 122 -17.65 -21.10 8.04
C LEU A 122 -18.60 -21.07 6.85
N LYS A 123 -19.82 -20.52 7.05
CA LYS A 123 -20.86 -20.51 6.03
C LYS A 123 -21.71 -19.24 6.12
N ILE A 124 -22.05 -18.68 4.96
CA ILE A 124 -22.97 -17.55 4.84
C ILE A 124 -24.05 -17.91 3.82
N GLN A 125 -25.31 -17.73 4.20
CA GLN A 125 -26.46 -17.94 3.31
C GLN A 125 -27.45 -16.79 3.44
N LYS A 126 -28.23 -16.54 2.39
CA LYS A 126 -29.33 -15.58 2.42
C LYS A 126 -30.56 -16.12 1.66
N PRO A 127 -31.38 -16.98 2.29
CA PRO A 127 -32.72 -17.29 1.77
C PRO A 127 -33.63 -16.05 1.89
N ASP A 128 -33.97 -15.67 3.13
CA ASP A 128 -34.72 -14.44 3.44
C ASP A 128 -33.83 -13.48 4.26
N LYS A 129 -33.50 -13.87 5.49
CA LYS A 129 -32.49 -13.24 6.34
C LYS A 129 -31.10 -13.83 6.08
N PHE A 130 -30.06 -13.12 6.49
CA PHE A 130 -28.72 -13.72 6.52
C PHE A 130 -28.67 -14.79 7.59
N ILE A 131 -28.05 -15.92 7.27
CA ILE A 131 -27.74 -17.01 8.18
C ILE A 131 -26.22 -17.18 8.19
N ILE A 132 -25.61 -17.02 9.36
CA ILE A 132 -24.16 -17.08 9.55
C ILE A 132 -23.84 -18.24 10.48
N SER A 133 -23.15 -19.25 9.97
CA SER A 133 -22.69 -20.40 10.75
C SER A 133 -21.22 -20.21 11.16
N PHE A 134 -20.92 -20.39 12.45
CA PHE A 134 -19.57 -20.29 13.02
C PHE A 134 -19.43 -21.25 14.20
N ASN A 135 -18.32 -22.00 14.28
CA ASN A 135 -18.04 -22.95 15.39
C ASN A 135 -19.24 -23.79 15.86
N ASP A 136 -19.98 -24.40 14.94
CA ASP A 136 -21.20 -25.19 15.21
C ASP A 136 -22.38 -24.40 15.81
N GLN A 137 -22.29 -23.08 15.84
CA GLN A 137 -23.36 -22.14 16.17
C GLN A 137 -23.89 -21.45 14.92
N GLN A 138 -25.07 -20.85 15.06
CA GLN A 138 -25.73 -20.08 14.01
C GLN A 138 -26.31 -18.79 14.58
N LEU A 139 -26.23 -17.72 13.78
CA LEU A 139 -26.95 -16.46 14.01
C LEU A 139 -27.68 -16.07 12.73
N ASP A 140 -28.86 -15.48 12.89
CA ASP A 140 -29.56 -14.77 11.82
C ASP A 140 -29.42 -13.25 11.96
N ALA A 141 -29.50 -12.55 10.83
CA ALA A 141 -29.43 -11.09 10.80
C ALA A 141 -30.19 -10.50 9.60
N ASP A 142 -30.81 -9.34 9.79
CA ASP A 142 -31.45 -8.59 8.70
C ASP A 142 -30.42 -7.97 7.75
N TYR A 143 -29.28 -7.54 8.30
CA TYR A 143 -28.15 -6.97 7.58
C TYR A 143 -26.85 -7.71 7.93
N LEU A 144 -25.98 -7.88 6.93
CA LEU A 144 -24.65 -8.48 7.11
C LEU A 144 -23.59 -7.52 6.60
N MET A 145 -22.55 -7.30 7.39
CA MET A 145 -21.38 -6.52 6.97
C MET A 145 -20.12 -7.38 7.01
N ILE A 146 -19.40 -7.43 5.90
CA ILE A 146 -18.12 -8.11 5.76
C ILE A 146 -16.99 -7.09 5.97
N ALA A 147 -16.30 -7.24 7.10
CA ALA A 147 -15.13 -6.46 7.49
C ALA A 147 -13.94 -7.37 7.86
N SER A 148 -13.85 -8.55 7.24
CA SER A 148 -12.89 -9.62 7.60
C SER A 148 -11.46 -9.40 7.11
N GLY A 149 -11.19 -8.27 6.43
CA GLY A 149 -9.97 -8.07 5.66
C GLY A 149 -9.78 -9.13 4.58
N SER A 150 -8.52 -9.41 4.23
CA SER A 150 -8.09 -10.38 3.20
C SER A 150 -8.29 -11.86 3.60
N ASN A 151 -9.51 -12.25 3.98
CA ASN A 151 -9.85 -13.60 4.41
C ASN A 151 -10.42 -14.45 3.27
N LYS A 152 -9.64 -15.41 2.77
CA LYS A 152 -10.02 -16.30 1.67
C LYS A 152 -11.27 -17.14 1.94
N THR A 153 -11.48 -17.59 3.18
CA THR A 153 -12.69 -18.35 3.55
C THR A 153 -13.94 -17.48 3.37
N ILE A 154 -13.88 -16.22 3.82
CA ILE A 154 -14.99 -15.28 3.66
C ILE A 154 -15.21 -14.93 2.18
N TRP A 155 -14.14 -14.68 1.41
CA TRP A 155 -14.27 -14.46 -0.02
C TRP A 155 -14.94 -15.63 -0.75
N ASN A 156 -14.61 -16.87 -0.39
CA ASN A 156 -15.27 -18.05 -0.96
C ASN A 156 -16.77 -18.09 -0.63
N GLU A 157 -17.17 -17.75 0.60
CA GLU A 157 -18.59 -17.66 0.97
C GLU A 157 -19.31 -16.54 0.24
N ILE A 158 -18.68 -15.38 0.07
CA ILE A 158 -19.26 -14.25 -0.67
C ILE A 158 -19.36 -14.56 -2.16
N SER A 159 -18.42 -15.34 -2.73
CA SER A 159 -18.53 -15.81 -4.12
C SER A 159 -19.75 -16.70 -4.35
N LYS A 160 -20.14 -17.52 -3.37
CA LYS A 160 -21.39 -18.33 -3.43
C LYS A 160 -22.65 -17.47 -3.42
N LEU A 161 -22.54 -16.20 -3.01
CA LEU A 161 -23.59 -15.19 -3.13
C LEU A 161 -23.49 -14.40 -4.45
N ASN A 162 -22.82 -14.96 -5.47
CA ASN A 162 -22.65 -14.43 -6.83
C ASN A 162 -21.74 -13.21 -6.98
N HIS A 163 -20.90 -12.92 -5.98
CA HIS A 163 -19.88 -11.88 -6.09
C HIS A 163 -18.62 -12.36 -6.81
N GLN A 164 -18.04 -11.49 -7.63
CA GLN A 164 -16.73 -11.73 -8.23
C GLN A 164 -15.61 -11.44 -7.22
N ILE A 165 -14.76 -12.44 -7.00
CA ILE A 165 -13.51 -12.27 -6.25
C ILE A 165 -12.36 -12.07 -7.25
N ILE A 166 -11.71 -10.92 -7.15
CA ILE A 166 -10.46 -10.65 -7.86
C ILE A 166 -9.34 -11.40 -7.17
N GLU A 167 -8.63 -12.25 -7.91
CA GLU A 167 -7.60 -13.13 -7.37
C GLU A 167 -6.55 -12.33 -6.56
N PRO A 168 -6.34 -12.66 -5.27
CA PRO A 168 -5.39 -11.98 -4.41
C PRO A 168 -3.94 -12.29 -4.77
N VAL A 169 -3.19 -11.26 -5.15
CA VAL A 169 -1.74 -11.33 -5.39
C VAL A 169 -0.99 -10.40 -4.41
N PRO A 170 0.30 -10.62 -4.12
CA PRO A 170 1.08 -9.71 -3.27
C PRO A 170 1.18 -8.30 -3.86
N SER A 171 1.19 -7.29 -2.98
CA SER A 171 1.48 -5.88 -3.27
C SER A 171 2.61 -5.38 -2.37
N LEU A 172 3.23 -4.24 -2.71
CA LEU A 172 4.30 -3.61 -1.92
C LEU A 172 5.53 -4.51 -1.69
N PHE A 173 6.04 -5.19 -2.72
CA PHE A 173 7.17 -6.11 -2.60
C PHE A 173 8.45 -5.59 -3.27
N THR A 174 9.58 -6.20 -2.92
CA THR A 174 10.90 -5.86 -3.49
C THR A 174 11.20 -6.72 -4.72
N PHE A 175 12.10 -6.25 -5.59
CA PHE A 175 12.47 -6.94 -6.83
C PHE A 175 13.83 -7.63 -6.68
N ASN A 176 13.90 -8.92 -6.97
CA ASN A 176 15.15 -9.67 -6.89
C ASN A 176 15.87 -9.64 -8.24
N SER A 177 17.16 -9.31 -8.21
CA SER A 177 18.03 -9.29 -9.38
C SER A 177 19.45 -9.71 -9.01
N LYS A 178 20.12 -10.40 -9.93
CA LYS A 178 21.53 -10.81 -9.82
C LYS A 178 22.44 -9.96 -10.73
N HIS A 179 21.95 -8.81 -11.19
CA HIS A 179 22.69 -7.95 -12.09
C HIS A 179 24.03 -7.53 -11.48
N THR A 180 25.09 -7.57 -12.30
CA THR A 180 26.49 -7.35 -11.89
C THR A 180 26.71 -5.96 -11.29
N LEU A 181 26.03 -4.95 -11.82
CA LEU A 181 26.00 -3.59 -11.28
C LEU A 181 25.75 -3.54 -9.75
N PHE A 182 24.96 -4.44 -9.17
CA PHE A 182 24.61 -4.40 -7.73
C PHE A 182 25.63 -5.06 -6.80
N ARG A 183 26.70 -5.64 -7.33
CA ARG A 183 27.71 -6.36 -6.54
C ARG A 183 28.33 -5.45 -5.46
N ASN A 184 28.30 -5.89 -4.21
CA ASN A 184 28.83 -5.13 -3.06
C ASN A 184 28.15 -3.75 -2.84
N LEU A 185 26.94 -3.53 -3.36
CA LEU A 185 26.19 -2.27 -3.20
C LEU A 185 25.04 -2.34 -2.20
N SER A 186 24.88 -3.45 -1.47
CA SER A 186 23.86 -3.56 -0.42
C SER A 186 23.98 -2.40 0.57
N GLY A 187 22.83 -1.78 0.88
CA GLY A 187 22.71 -0.61 1.75
C GLY A 187 22.84 0.74 1.04
N ILE A 188 23.20 0.78 -0.25
CA ILE A 188 23.24 2.04 -0.99
C ILE A 188 21.84 2.50 -1.37
N SER A 189 21.54 3.76 -1.06
CA SER A 189 20.31 4.43 -1.44
C SER A 189 20.58 5.51 -2.49
N LEU A 190 19.70 5.59 -3.49
CA LEU A 190 19.72 6.57 -4.56
C LEU A 190 18.41 7.36 -4.53
N ASN A 191 18.51 8.69 -4.40
CA ASN A 191 17.38 9.49 -3.93
C ASN A 191 16.30 9.79 -4.98
N ASN A 192 16.66 9.78 -6.26
CA ASN A 192 15.82 10.28 -7.33
C ASN A 192 15.90 9.40 -8.58
N THR A 193 15.64 8.11 -8.42
CA THR A 193 15.58 7.19 -9.57
C THR A 193 14.20 7.25 -10.20
N LEU A 194 14.12 7.15 -11.53
CA LEU A 194 12.90 6.86 -12.27
C LEU A 194 13.01 5.44 -12.83
N ILE A 195 12.06 4.59 -12.48
CA ILE A 195 12.05 3.17 -12.83
C ILE A 195 10.77 2.86 -13.59
N LYS A 196 10.92 2.24 -14.76
CA LYS A 196 9.81 1.80 -15.62
C LYS A 196 9.86 0.29 -15.82
N ILE A 197 8.71 -0.38 -15.81
CA ILE A 197 8.62 -1.76 -16.29
C ILE A 197 8.61 -1.71 -17.82
N LYS A 198 9.59 -2.38 -18.44
CA LYS A 198 9.78 -2.36 -19.90
C LYS A 198 8.50 -2.81 -20.62
N ASP A 199 8.19 -2.14 -21.73
CA ASP A 199 7.01 -2.41 -22.57
C ASP A 199 5.65 -2.23 -21.88
N THR A 200 5.60 -1.40 -20.83
CA THR A 200 4.35 -1.06 -20.12
C THR A 200 4.27 0.43 -19.80
N GLU A 201 3.13 0.88 -19.28
CA GLU A 201 2.95 2.24 -18.73
C GLU A 201 3.34 2.35 -17.25
N PHE A 202 3.76 1.26 -16.60
CA PHE A 202 4.06 1.28 -15.17
C PHE A 202 5.41 1.90 -14.91
N GLU A 203 5.40 3.04 -14.22
CA GLU A 203 6.61 3.70 -13.74
C GLU A 203 6.42 4.26 -12.34
N ALA A 204 7.55 4.43 -11.65
CA ALA A 204 7.61 5.13 -10.38
C ALA A 204 8.92 5.90 -10.26
N GLN A 205 8.85 7.01 -9.54
CA GLN A 205 10.00 7.81 -9.17
C GLN A 205 10.17 7.80 -7.66
N GLY A 206 11.41 7.86 -7.19
CA GLY A 206 11.73 8.17 -5.81
C GLY A 206 13.03 7.49 -5.36
N ILE A 207 13.11 7.27 -4.06
CA ILE A 207 14.26 6.62 -3.44
C ILE A 207 14.27 5.13 -3.79
N THR A 208 15.39 4.64 -4.30
CA THR A 208 15.66 3.22 -4.53
C THR A 208 16.80 2.76 -3.63
N LEU A 209 16.61 1.62 -2.97
CA LEU A 209 17.60 0.97 -2.10
C LEU A 209 18.14 -0.28 -2.80
N ILE A 210 19.45 -0.39 -2.92
CA ILE A 210 20.09 -1.62 -3.36
C ILE A 210 20.29 -2.52 -2.12
N THR A 211 19.89 -3.78 -2.24
CA THR A 211 19.96 -4.80 -1.19
C THR A 211 20.83 -5.97 -1.64
N HIS A 212 21.07 -6.93 -0.76
CA HIS A 212 21.80 -8.15 -1.08
C HIS A 212 21.07 -9.06 -2.10
N LEU A 213 19.75 -8.90 -2.31
CA LEU A 213 18.95 -9.72 -3.23
C LEU A 213 18.51 -8.98 -4.50
N GLY A 214 18.61 -7.65 -4.54
CA GLY A 214 18.09 -6.82 -5.61
C GLY A 214 17.70 -5.43 -5.12
N LEU A 215 16.53 -4.93 -5.54
CA LEU A 215 16.09 -3.55 -5.32
C LEU A 215 14.89 -3.47 -4.38
N SER A 216 14.93 -2.46 -3.51
CA SER A 216 13.89 -2.11 -2.54
C SER A 216 13.73 -0.57 -2.48
N GLY A 217 13.10 -0.06 -1.43
CA GLY A 217 12.87 1.36 -1.19
C GLY A 217 11.53 1.85 -1.76
N PRO A 218 11.10 3.07 -1.39
CA PRO A 218 9.80 3.62 -1.74
C PRO A 218 9.45 3.53 -3.23
N CYS A 219 10.41 3.76 -4.12
CA CYS A 219 10.20 3.70 -5.58
C CYS A 219 9.77 2.29 -6.02
N ILE A 220 10.50 1.26 -5.58
CA ILE A 220 10.22 -0.14 -5.92
C ILE A 220 8.90 -0.60 -5.30
N LEU A 221 8.67 -0.27 -4.02
CA LEU A 221 7.43 -0.63 -3.33
C LEU A 221 6.21 -0.01 -4.02
N LYS A 222 6.29 1.28 -4.39
CA LYS A 222 5.25 1.96 -5.17
C LYS A 222 5.03 1.26 -6.50
N LEU A 223 6.08 1.04 -7.29
CA LEU A 223 5.97 0.39 -8.60
C LEU A 223 5.35 -1.00 -8.50
N SER A 224 5.79 -1.81 -7.54
CA SER A 224 5.26 -3.15 -7.30
C SER A 224 3.77 -3.15 -6.93
N ALA A 225 3.30 -2.12 -6.21
CA ALA A 225 1.91 -2.02 -5.80
C ALA A 225 0.97 -1.64 -6.96
N PHE A 226 1.40 -0.68 -7.79
CA PHE A 226 0.66 -0.27 -8.99
C PHE A 226 0.66 -1.37 -10.07
N ALA A 227 1.77 -2.08 -10.24
CA ALA A 227 1.91 -3.14 -11.22
C ALA A 227 1.55 -4.55 -10.70
N ALA A 228 1.08 -4.69 -9.45
CA ALA A 228 0.97 -5.98 -8.75
C ALA A 228 0.35 -7.10 -9.58
N ARG A 229 -0.81 -6.85 -10.20
CA ARG A 229 -1.53 -7.83 -11.02
C ARG A 229 -0.82 -8.13 -12.34
N HIS A 230 -0.28 -7.12 -13.00
CA HIS A 230 0.51 -7.30 -14.22
C HIS A 230 1.74 -8.16 -13.93
N LEU A 231 2.48 -7.86 -12.85
CA LEU A 231 3.66 -8.61 -12.43
C LEU A 231 3.32 -10.06 -12.07
N ALA A 232 2.16 -10.30 -11.44
CA ALA A 232 1.69 -11.65 -11.16
C ALA A 232 1.40 -12.46 -12.45
N GLN A 233 0.83 -11.84 -13.48
CA GLN A 233 0.59 -12.48 -14.79
C GLN A 233 1.90 -12.87 -15.48
N GLN A 234 2.97 -12.10 -15.27
CA GLN A 234 4.32 -12.39 -15.78
C GLN A 234 5.11 -13.37 -14.89
N ASN A 235 4.46 -13.99 -13.88
CA ASN A 235 5.13 -14.84 -12.89
C ASN A 235 6.34 -14.15 -12.22
N TYR A 236 6.29 -12.82 -12.09
CA TYR A 236 7.36 -11.98 -11.54
C TYR A 236 8.70 -12.11 -12.27
N ASN A 237 8.65 -12.44 -13.57
CA ASN A 237 9.79 -12.44 -14.49
C ASN A 237 9.61 -11.34 -15.53
N PHE A 238 10.38 -10.26 -15.43
CA PHE A 238 10.23 -9.06 -16.25
C PHE A 238 11.52 -8.25 -16.28
N THR A 239 11.60 -7.24 -17.14
CA THR A 239 12.74 -6.30 -17.18
C THR A 239 12.26 -4.91 -16.77
N ILE A 240 13.08 -4.23 -15.97
CA ILE A 240 12.89 -2.80 -15.68
C ILE A 240 13.95 -1.98 -16.41
N SER A 241 13.60 -0.75 -16.78
CA SER A 241 14.55 0.26 -17.21
C SER A 241 14.68 1.29 -16.09
N ILE A 242 15.93 1.60 -15.71
CA ILE A 242 16.25 2.51 -14.62
C ILE A 242 16.99 3.72 -15.17
N ASN A 243 16.40 4.89 -14.95
CA ASN A 243 17.11 6.15 -14.98
C ASN A 243 17.59 6.46 -13.55
N TRP A 244 18.89 6.35 -13.33
CA TRP A 244 19.50 6.42 -11.98
C TRP A 244 19.49 7.83 -11.38
N ILE A 245 19.31 8.85 -12.21
CA ILE A 245 19.43 10.26 -11.83
C ILE A 245 18.20 11.09 -12.21
N ASN A 246 17.23 10.48 -12.89
CA ASN A 246 16.00 11.09 -13.37
C ASN A 246 16.27 12.37 -14.19
N GLN A 247 17.18 12.25 -15.15
CA GLN A 247 17.51 13.31 -16.11
C GLN A 247 17.48 12.74 -17.53
N THR A 248 17.25 13.60 -18.52
CA THR A 248 17.30 13.24 -19.93
C THR A 248 18.73 12.94 -20.37
N ARG A 249 18.90 12.13 -21.44
CA ARG A 249 20.24 11.84 -22.00
C ARG A 249 21.03 13.12 -22.34
N GLN A 250 20.35 14.16 -22.80
CA GLN A 250 20.99 15.43 -23.15
C GLN A 250 21.53 16.16 -21.92
N GLU A 251 20.78 16.22 -20.83
CA GLU A 251 21.22 16.83 -19.57
C GLU A 251 22.42 16.08 -18.99
N ILE A 252 22.35 14.75 -18.98
CA ILE A 252 23.43 13.88 -18.49
C ILE A 252 24.70 14.08 -19.32
N LEU A 253 24.59 14.10 -20.65
CA LEU A 253 25.70 14.36 -21.55
C LEU A 253 26.33 15.75 -21.32
N SER A 254 25.49 16.77 -21.15
CA SER A 254 25.94 18.14 -20.90
C SER A 254 26.73 18.25 -19.58
N GLU A 255 26.22 17.62 -18.51
CA GLU A 255 26.90 17.62 -17.20
C GLU A 255 28.21 16.82 -17.24
N LEU A 256 28.22 15.64 -17.86
CA LEU A 256 29.46 14.84 -18.01
C LEU A 256 30.53 15.58 -18.82
N ASN A 257 30.15 16.28 -19.89
CA ASN A 257 31.08 17.12 -20.66
C ASN A 257 31.61 18.29 -19.84
N SER A 258 30.77 18.89 -19.00
CA SER A 258 31.20 19.96 -18.08
C SER A 258 32.18 19.43 -17.03
N ILE A 259 31.90 18.28 -16.43
CA ILE A 259 32.77 17.61 -15.47
C ILE A 259 34.11 17.23 -16.12
N LYS A 260 34.09 16.76 -17.37
CA LYS A 260 35.30 16.46 -18.13
C LYS A 260 36.27 17.63 -18.21
N LEU A 261 35.76 18.87 -18.31
CA LEU A 261 36.57 20.09 -18.31
C LEU A 261 36.97 20.52 -16.89
N LEU A 262 36.01 20.58 -15.97
CA LEU A 262 36.22 21.11 -14.61
C LEU A 262 37.07 20.20 -13.72
N GLN A 263 36.98 18.88 -13.92
CA GLN A 263 37.70 17.85 -13.16
C GLN A 263 38.76 17.13 -14.00
N ALA A 264 39.21 17.77 -15.07
CA ALA A 264 40.09 17.23 -16.11
C ALA A 264 41.23 16.32 -15.61
N LYS A 265 41.91 16.72 -14.53
CA LYS A 265 43.09 16.02 -13.97
C LYS A 265 42.76 14.90 -12.97
N LYS A 266 41.53 14.84 -12.45
CA LYS A 266 41.13 13.78 -11.52
C LYS A 266 40.88 12.49 -12.28
N SER A 267 41.19 11.36 -11.66
CA SER A 267 40.73 10.07 -12.17
C SER A 267 39.20 9.99 -12.11
N ILE A 268 38.61 9.24 -13.04
CA ILE A 268 37.16 9.09 -13.12
C ILE A 268 36.57 8.44 -11.88
N ALA A 269 37.30 7.57 -11.17
CA ALA A 269 36.85 6.99 -9.91
C ALA A 269 36.90 7.94 -8.70
N ASN A 270 37.78 8.95 -8.73
CA ASN A 270 37.96 9.88 -7.60
C ASN A 270 37.01 11.08 -7.64
N TYR A 271 36.12 11.15 -8.63
CA TYR A 271 35.07 12.15 -8.70
C TYR A 271 33.78 11.54 -9.23
N SER A 272 32.79 11.36 -8.36
CA SER A 272 31.47 10.87 -8.74
C SER A 272 30.56 12.02 -9.19
N PRO A 273 29.90 11.89 -10.36
CA PRO A 273 28.97 12.89 -10.88
C PRO A 273 27.59 12.80 -10.19
N PHE A 274 26.72 13.81 -10.39
CA PHE A 274 25.31 13.81 -9.96
C PHE A 274 25.05 13.53 -8.47
N LYS A 275 26.06 13.75 -7.61
CA LYS A 275 26.03 13.39 -6.17
C LYS A 275 25.72 11.90 -5.93
N LEU A 276 26.06 11.04 -6.89
CA LEU A 276 25.96 9.60 -6.71
C LEU A 276 26.93 9.15 -5.60
N PRO A 277 26.57 8.12 -4.82
CA PRO A 277 27.50 7.50 -3.89
C PRO A 277 28.71 6.96 -4.66
N ASN A 278 29.94 7.31 -4.23
CA ASN A 278 31.18 6.88 -4.90
C ASN A 278 31.24 5.36 -5.14
N ARG A 279 30.73 4.55 -4.21
CA ARG A 279 30.64 3.09 -4.37
C ARG A 279 29.78 2.68 -5.56
N PHE A 280 28.62 3.31 -5.75
CA PHE A 280 27.76 3.05 -6.90
C PHE A 280 28.44 3.48 -8.20
N TRP A 281 29.05 4.67 -8.21
CA TRP A 281 29.78 5.17 -9.36
C TRP A 281 30.94 4.27 -9.80
N ASN A 282 31.73 3.77 -8.86
CA ASN A 282 32.79 2.82 -9.18
C ASN A 282 32.25 1.53 -9.83
N ASN A 283 31.09 1.04 -9.38
CA ASN A 283 30.42 -0.08 -10.02
C ASN A 283 29.92 0.24 -11.43
N VAL A 284 29.43 1.46 -11.68
CA VAL A 284 29.09 1.92 -13.04
C VAL A 284 30.32 1.86 -13.96
N LEU A 285 31.47 2.34 -13.49
CA LEU A 285 32.72 2.31 -14.27
C LEU A 285 33.17 0.87 -14.57
N ILE A 286 33.06 -0.03 -13.59
CA ILE A 286 33.39 -1.45 -13.75
C ILE A 286 32.44 -2.12 -14.73
N GLU A 287 31.13 -1.87 -14.62
CA GLU A 287 30.11 -2.43 -15.52
C GLU A 287 30.36 -2.03 -16.98
N LEU A 288 30.84 -0.79 -17.20
CA LEU A 288 31.20 -0.27 -18.53
C LEU A 288 32.61 -0.67 -19.00
N ASN A 289 33.35 -1.46 -18.22
CA ASN A 289 34.74 -1.84 -18.47
C ASN A 289 35.70 -0.64 -18.68
N LEU A 290 35.47 0.45 -17.94
CA LEU A 290 36.31 1.65 -18.02
C LEU A 290 37.47 1.58 -17.04
N ASN A 291 38.66 2.02 -17.48
CA ASN A 291 39.80 2.15 -16.59
C ASN A 291 39.56 3.24 -15.54
N THR A 292 39.35 2.83 -14.29
CA THR A 292 39.06 3.71 -13.15
C THR A 292 40.13 4.76 -12.85
N GLU A 293 41.39 4.50 -13.24
CA GLU A 293 42.52 5.43 -13.04
C GLU A 293 42.60 6.50 -14.14
N LYS A 294 41.88 6.30 -15.25
CA LYS A 294 41.84 7.22 -16.38
C LYS A 294 41.37 8.59 -15.92
N GLN A 295 41.99 9.65 -16.42
CA GLN A 295 41.59 11.01 -16.10
C GLN A 295 40.33 11.42 -16.87
N TRP A 296 39.50 12.28 -16.27
CA TRP A 296 38.30 12.82 -16.91
C TRP A 296 38.59 13.43 -18.30
N ALA A 297 39.70 14.18 -18.44
CA ALA A 297 40.09 14.78 -19.72
C ALA A 297 40.35 13.77 -20.85
N GLN A 298 40.71 12.53 -20.48
CA GLN A 298 41.08 11.47 -21.42
C GLN A 298 39.87 10.66 -21.93
N LEU A 299 38.67 10.88 -21.38
CA LEU A 299 37.47 10.19 -21.82
C LEU A 299 37.15 10.52 -23.28
N ASN A 300 36.88 9.50 -24.10
CA ASN A 300 36.43 9.70 -25.47
C ASN A 300 34.90 9.81 -25.55
N LYS A 301 34.38 10.14 -26.74
CA LYS A 301 32.94 10.33 -26.96
C LYS A 301 32.12 9.06 -26.69
N LEU A 302 32.64 7.89 -27.06
CA LEU A 302 31.96 6.60 -26.87
C LEU A 302 31.86 6.23 -25.38
N GLU A 303 32.91 6.48 -24.61
CA GLU A 303 32.93 6.24 -23.16
C GLU A 303 31.96 7.16 -22.42
N ILE A 304 31.87 8.44 -22.82
CA ILE A 304 30.86 9.35 -22.27
C ILE A 304 29.46 8.88 -22.65
N GLN A 305 29.24 8.48 -23.91
CA GLN A 305 27.94 8.03 -24.37
C GLN A 305 27.49 6.75 -23.63
N SER A 306 28.40 5.81 -23.35
CA SER A 306 28.06 4.61 -22.58
C SER A 306 27.69 4.92 -21.13
N MET A 307 28.35 5.92 -20.51
CA MET A 307 27.93 6.44 -19.20
C MET A 307 26.52 7.06 -19.28
N VAL A 308 26.23 7.85 -20.31
CA VAL A 308 24.91 8.45 -20.52
C VAL A 308 23.84 7.36 -20.62
N ASP A 309 24.08 6.34 -21.45
CA ASP A 309 23.08 5.29 -21.68
C ASP A 309 22.82 4.44 -20.44
N LEU A 310 23.87 4.08 -19.68
CA LEU A 310 23.69 3.36 -18.41
C LEU A 310 22.96 4.24 -17.38
N LEU A 311 23.33 5.51 -17.22
CA LEU A 311 22.69 6.39 -16.24
C LEU A 311 21.23 6.70 -16.60
N ALA A 312 20.90 6.82 -17.88
CA ALA A 312 19.59 7.23 -18.35
C ALA A 312 18.58 6.08 -18.50
N ALA A 313 19.04 4.86 -18.83
CA ALA A 313 18.15 3.75 -19.17
C ALA A 313 18.82 2.38 -19.01
N CYS A 314 19.33 2.08 -17.81
CA CYS A 314 19.90 0.76 -17.50
C CYS A 314 18.80 -0.31 -17.43
N GLU A 315 18.89 -1.34 -18.28
CA GLU A 315 17.97 -2.47 -18.23
C GLU A 315 18.41 -3.51 -17.20
N ILE A 316 17.52 -3.86 -16.28
CA ILE A 316 17.78 -4.83 -15.21
C ILE A 316 16.72 -5.94 -15.28
N PRO A 317 17.12 -7.21 -15.51
CA PRO A 317 16.21 -8.33 -15.43
C PRO A 317 15.86 -8.65 -13.97
N ILE A 318 14.58 -8.84 -13.72
CA ILE A 318 13.98 -9.25 -12.44
C ILE A 318 13.44 -10.66 -12.61
N PHE A 319 13.90 -11.60 -11.78
CA PHE A 319 13.54 -13.01 -11.88
C PHE A 319 12.59 -13.48 -10.77
N SER A 320 12.38 -12.66 -9.74
CA SER A 320 11.43 -12.95 -8.67
C SER A 320 11.15 -11.71 -7.82
N LYS A 321 10.19 -11.84 -6.91
CA LYS A 321 9.93 -10.90 -5.81
C LYS A 321 10.41 -11.47 -4.48
N ASN A 322 10.68 -10.62 -3.50
CA ASN A 322 10.74 -11.06 -2.11
C ASN A 322 9.38 -10.90 -1.42
N THR A 323 8.98 -11.90 -0.64
CA THR A 323 7.76 -11.86 0.18
C THR A 323 8.13 -11.93 1.67
N ASN A 324 8.62 -10.83 2.27
CA ASN A 324 8.53 -10.62 3.71
C ASN A 324 7.04 -10.54 4.12
N LYS A 325 6.47 -11.68 4.51
CA LYS A 325 5.03 -11.88 4.69
C LYS A 325 4.37 -10.95 5.73
N ASP A 326 5.13 -10.40 6.66
CA ASP A 326 4.57 -9.69 7.82
C ASP A 326 4.22 -8.21 7.57
N GLU A 327 4.65 -7.63 6.44
CA GLU A 327 4.48 -6.18 6.17
C GLU A 327 3.65 -5.84 4.92
N PHE A 328 3.10 -6.84 4.22
CA PHE A 328 2.50 -6.63 2.90
C PHE A 328 0.96 -6.64 2.87
N VAL A 329 0.42 -5.85 1.94
CA VAL A 329 -1.01 -5.76 1.64
C VAL A 329 -1.35 -6.65 0.44
N THR A 330 -2.61 -7.04 0.33
CA THR A 330 -3.09 -7.91 -0.74
C THR A 330 -3.66 -7.09 -1.91
N ALA A 331 -3.35 -7.52 -3.13
CA ALA A 331 -3.95 -7.06 -4.36
C ALA A 331 -5.00 -8.01 -4.89
N GLY A 332 -6.26 -7.74 -4.52
CA GLY A 332 -7.42 -8.52 -4.90
C GLY A 332 -8.49 -8.34 -3.82
N GLY A 333 -9.54 -9.13 -3.92
CA GLY A 333 -10.72 -9.04 -3.06
C GLY A 333 -11.99 -8.85 -3.86
N ILE A 334 -13.08 -8.47 -3.20
CA ILE A 334 -14.39 -8.36 -3.85
C ILE A 334 -14.38 -7.22 -4.87
N SER A 335 -14.95 -7.48 -6.06
CA SER A 335 -15.00 -6.55 -7.18
C SER A 335 -15.69 -5.24 -6.81
N LEU A 336 -15.03 -4.11 -7.10
CA LEU A 336 -15.55 -2.78 -6.76
C LEU A 336 -16.78 -2.40 -7.60
N ALA A 337 -16.91 -2.97 -8.81
CA ALA A 337 -18.05 -2.72 -9.69
C ALA A 337 -19.38 -3.16 -9.05
N GLU A 338 -19.33 -4.13 -8.14
CA GLU A 338 -20.49 -4.75 -7.49
C GLU A 338 -20.91 -4.03 -6.20
N ILE A 339 -20.23 -2.93 -5.84
CA ILE A 339 -20.46 -2.19 -4.59
C ILE A 339 -20.95 -0.78 -4.91
N ASP A 340 -21.97 -0.32 -4.19
CA ASP A 340 -22.37 1.07 -4.18
C ASP A 340 -21.53 1.84 -3.15
N PHE A 341 -20.54 2.61 -3.61
CA PHE A 341 -19.66 3.40 -2.73
C PHE A 341 -20.37 4.56 -2.00
N LYS A 342 -21.62 4.87 -2.31
CA LYS A 342 -22.39 5.84 -1.51
C LYS A 342 -22.86 5.24 -0.17
N THR A 343 -23.03 3.93 -0.11
CA THR A 343 -23.62 3.19 1.02
C THR A 343 -22.74 2.03 1.51
N MET A 344 -21.77 1.61 0.71
CA MET A 344 -21.00 0.35 0.81
C MET A 344 -21.86 -0.92 0.70
N GLN A 345 -23.12 -0.79 0.26
CA GLN A 345 -24.00 -1.94 0.05
C GLN A 345 -23.61 -2.66 -1.24
N SER A 346 -23.72 -3.97 -1.22
CA SER A 346 -23.62 -4.79 -2.42
C SER A 346 -24.79 -4.50 -3.36
N LYS A 347 -24.50 -4.38 -4.66
CA LYS A 347 -25.49 -4.21 -5.72
C LYS A 347 -26.18 -5.52 -6.11
N ILE A 348 -25.65 -6.65 -5.66
CA ILE A 348 -26.12 -8.01 -6.01
C ILE A 348 -27.07 -8.53 -4.94
N VAL A 349 -26.63 -8.45 -3.68
CA VAL A 349 -27.33 -8.95 -2.50
C VAL A 349 -27.76 -7.78 -1.61
N PRO A 350 -29.06 -7.45 -1.54
CA PRO A 350 -29.58 -6.43 -0.63
C PRO A 350 -29.30 -6.77 0.83
N GLY A 351 -28.96 -5.73 1.61
CA GLY A 351 -28.61 -5.85 3.02
C GLY A 351 -27.20 -6.40 3.30
N LEU A 352 -26.45 -6.80 2.28
CA LEU A 352 -25.02 -7.13 2.39
C LEU A 352 -24.18 -5.87 2.21
N TYR A 353 -23.23 -5.64 3.10
CA TYR A 353 -22.28 -4.53 3.05
C TYR A 353 -20.86 -5.07 3.11
N ILE A 354 -19.92 -4.47 2.38
CA ILE A 354 -18.53 -4.94 2.32
C ILE A 354 -17.60 -3.73 2.45
N VAL A 355 -16.63 -3.81 3.36
CA VAL A 355 -15.76 -2.68 3.72
C VAL A 355 -14.30 -3.08 3.89
N GLY A 356 -13.41 -2.08 3.90
CA GLY A 356 -11.98 -2.25 4.13
C GLY A 356 -11.31 -3.20 3.14
N GLU A 357 -10.29 -3.91 3.61
CA GLU A 357 -9.44 -4.81 2.80
C GLU A 357 -10.16 -6.08 2.32
N ALA A 358 -11.45 -6.26 2.61
CA ALA A 358 -12.25 -7.29 1.95
C ALA A 358 -12.58 -6.93 0.50
N LEU A 359 -12.58 -5.63 0.18
CA LEU A 359 -12.72 -5.10 -1.17
C LEU A 359 -11.39 -5.19 -1.92
N ASN A 360 -11.43 -5.17 -3.26
CA ASN A 360 -10.26 -4.98 -4.10
C ASN A 360 -9.70 -3.54 -4.02
N ILE A 361 -9.34 -3.11 -2.82
CA ILE A 361 -8.76 -1.82 -2.47
C ILE A 361 -7.46 -2.08 -1.73
N ASP A 362 -6.41 -1.40 -2.15
CA ASP A 362 -5.19 -1.27 -1.34
C ASP A 362 -4.61 0.12 -1.48
N ALA A 363 -3.61 0.37 -0.66
CA ALA A 363 -2.83 1.58 -0.72
C ALA A 363 -1.35 1.34 -0.47
N LEU A 364 -0.55 2.34 -0.80
CA LEU A 364 0.83 2.44 -0.35
C LEU A 364 0.91 2.43 1.19
N THR A 365 2.12 2.19 1.70
CA THR A 365 2.39 2.38 3.14
C THR A 365 2.21 3.85 3.52
N GLY A 366 1.84 4.12 4.77
CA GLY A 366 1.66 5.50 5.24
C GLY A 366 0.34 5.80 5.96
N GLY A 367 -0.46 4.79 6.30
CA GLY A 367 -1.74 4.95 7.01
C GLY A 367 -2.97 4.93 6.08
N PHE A 368 -2.74 4.94 4.76
CA PHE A 368 -3.78 4.96 3.75
C PHE A 368 -4.71 3.73 3.76
N ASN A 369 -4.19 2.52 3.99
CA ASN A 369 -5.03 1.32 4.09
C ASN A 369 -6.01 1.41 5.27
N PHE A 370 -5.56 1.96 6.41
CA PHE A 370 -6.46 2.22 7.54
C PHE A 370 -7.46 3.33 7.22
N GLN A 371 -7.03 4.41 6.57
CA GLN A 371 -7.95 5.47 6.15
C GLN A 371 -9.10 4.91 5.31
N ALA A 372 -8.83 4.06 4.32
CA ALA A 372 -9.89 3.43 3.53
C ALA A 372 -10.79 2.51 4.38
N ALA A 373 -10.23 1.76 5.33
CA ALA A 373 -11.02 0.94 6.24
C ALA A 373 -11.94 1.78 7.15
N TRP A 374 -11.48 2.93 7.65
CA TRP A 374 -12.27 3.86 8.44
C TRP A 374 -13.39 4.49 7.61
N THR A 375 -13.04 5.03 6.44
CA THR A 375 -13.98 5.67 5.52
C THR A 375 -15.10 4.72 5.11
N THR A 376 -14.74 3.55 4.58
CA THR A 376 -15.73 2.56 4.14
C THR A 376 -16.56 2.05 5.32
N GLY A 377 -15.94 1.80 6.47
CA GLY A 377 -16.65 1.39 7.68
C GLY A 377 -17.65 2.44 8.18
N PHE A 378 -17.26 3.72 8.21
CA PHE A 378 -18.13 4.83 8.61
C PHE A 378 -19.36 4.94 7.69
N ILE A 379 -19.14 4.87 6.37
CA ILE A 379 -20.22 4.97 5.39
C ILE A 379 -21.20 3.79 5.53
N ALA A 380 -20.68 2.56 5.64
CA ALA A 380 -21.51 1.37 5.81
C ALA A 380 -22.34 1.42 7.09
N GLY A 381 -21.71 1.79 8.22
CA GLY A 381 -22.41 1.92 9.50
C GLY A 381 -23.55 2.94 9.46
N THR A 382 -23.31 4.08 8.80
CA THR A 382 -24.34 5.12 8.61
C THR A 382 -25.48 4.62 7.70
N ALA A 383 -25.15 3.91 6.62
CA ALA A 383 -26.14 3.39 5.67
C ALA A 383 -27.01 2.29 6.29
N ILE A 384 -26.42 1.36 7.06
CA ILE A 384 -27.15 0.31 7.79
C ILE A 384 -28.11 0.95 8.79
N ALA A 385 -27.65 1.89 9.62
CA ALA A 385 -28.49 2.57 10.60
C ALA A 385 -29.72 3.24 9.98
N LYS A 386 -29.51 3.96 8.86
CA LYS A 386 -30.59 4.60 8.10
C LYS A 386 -31.56 3.58 7.51
N SER A 387 -31.05 2.46 6.99
CA SER A 387 -31.88 1.43 6.37
C SER A 387 -32.73 0.70 7.40
N ALA A 388 -32.20 0.46 8.60
CA ALA A 388 -32.89 -0.21 9.70
C ALA A 388 -33.89 0.71 10.45
N SER A 389 -33.92 2.00 10.13
CA SER A 389 -34.86 2.97 10.72
C SER A 389 -36.13 3.15 9.87
N ASN A 390 -36.13 2.62 8.65
CA ASN A 390 -37.28 2.56 7.75
C ASN A 390 -37.89 1.16 7.80
#